data_AF-A0A357A3A8-F1
#
_entry.id   AF-A0A357A3A8-F1
#
_cell.length_a   1.000
_cell.length_b   1.000
_cell.length_c   1.000
_cell.angle_alpha   90.00
_cell.angle_beta   90.00
_cell.angle_gamma   90.00
#
_symmetry.space_group_name_H-M   'P 1'
#
loop_
_entity.id
_entity.type
_entity.pdbx_description
1 polymer ?
#
loop_
_entity_poly.entity_id
_entity_poly.type
_entity_poly.pdbx_seq_one_letter_code
_entity_poly.pdbx_strand_id
1 'polypeptide(L)'
;MTKSTTRLPGPQPAPLDALQAVVDAGLAMLMSGAEVSRVEDTMVRLARAYRIEPVDVVAIPTALFVAGPDGRSLVKRIRHRSVNLAVVAEINQLSRNVAKNPIPLDEFREQLERAKHHAVYAPWLTILFAAGA
;
A
#
# COMPACT_ATOMS: atom_id res chain seq x y z
N MET A 1 -19.80 17.14 15.10
CA MET A 1 -19.00 15.90 15.01
C MET A 1 -17.54 16.29 15.19
N THR A 2 -16.97 15.97 16.35
CA THR A 2 -15.68 16.43 16.85
C THR A 2 -14.52 15.78 16.08
N LYS A 3 -13.77 16.58 15.30
CA LYS A 3 -12.47 16.15 14.76
C LYS A 3 -11.49 16.03 15.92
N SER A 4 -11.25 14.79 16.38
CA SER A 4 -10.15 14.48 17.28
C SER A 4 -8.84 14.70 16.52
N THR A 5 -8.25 15.88 16.67
CA THR A 5 -6.95 16.22 16.11
C THR A 5 -5.88 15.47 16.91
N THR A 6 -5.58 14.23 16.53
CA THR A 6 -4.47 13.51 17.13
C THR A 6 -3.18 14.28 16.84
N ARG A 7 -2.45 14.66 17.90
CA ARG A 7 -1.18 15.39 17.80
C ARG A 7 -0.11 14.42 17.29
N LEU A 8 0.63 14.82 16.26
CA LEU A 8 1.78 14.04 15.79
C LEU A 8 2.83 13.93 16.91
N PRO A 9 3.40 12.75 17.16
CA PRO A 9 4.55 12.62 18.04
C PRO A 9 5.80 13.19 17.33
N GLY A 10 6.43 14.18 17.95
CA GLY A 10 7.63 14.83 17.41
C GLY A 10 7.36 16.05 16.51
N PRO A 11 8.42 16.65 15.96
CA PRO A 11 8.30 17.77 15.03
C PRO A 11 7.54 17.33 13.76
N GLN A 12 6.77 18.25 13.17
CA GLN A 12 6.13 17.97 11.89
C GLN A 12 7.22 17.68 10.84
N PRO A 13 7.13 16.56 10.11
CA PRO A 13 8.09 16.26 9.06
C PRO A 13 7.99 17.32 7.95
N ALA A 14 9.08 17.49 7.19
CA ALA A 14 9.01 18.28 5.99
C ALA A 14 7.93 17.69 5.05
N PRO A 15 7.06 18.50 4.43
CA PRO A 15 5.95 17.99 3.63
C PRO A 15 6.38 17.03 2.52
N LEU A 16 7.54 17.28 1.90
CA LEU A 16 8.09 16.44 0.84
C LEU A 16 8.50 15.05 1.36
N ASP A 17 9.14 14.98 2.52
CA ASP A 17 9.62 13.73 3.13
C ASP A 17 8.47 12.78 3.47
N ALA A 18 7.40 13.34 4.01
CA ALA A 18 6.21 12.59 4.37
C ALA A 18 5.43 12.17 3.11
N LEU A 19 5.36 13.02 2.07
CA LEU A 19 4.72 12.64 0.81
C LEU A 19 5.48 11.50 0.11
N GLN A 20 6.81 11.52 0.14
CA GLN A 20 7.62 10.45 -0.44
C GLN A 20 7.34 9.10 0.24
N ALA A 21 7.27 9.09 1.58
CA ALA A 21 6.93 7.87 2.32
C ALA A 21 5.51 7.35 2.01
N VAL A 22 4.55 8.25 1.77
CA VAL A 22 3.19 7.89 1.32
C VAL A 22 3.23 7.23 -0.07
N VAL A 23 4.03 7.78 -0.98
CA VAL A 23 4.20 7.24 -2.33
C VAL A 23 4.87 5.86 -2.29
N ASP A 24 5.90 5.68 -1.45
CA ASP A 24 6.59 4.40 -1.30
C ASP A 24 5.63 3.30 -0.81
N ALA A 25 4.73 3.63 0.13
CA ALA A 25 3.67 2.73 0.58
C ALA A 25 2.71 2.36 -0.56
N GLY A 26 2.25 3.35 -1.33
CA GLY A 26 1.36 3.14 -2.47
C GLY A 26 2.01 2.28 -3.58
N LEU A 27 3.28 2.53 -3.88
CA LEU A 27 4.06 1.76 -4.85
C LEU A 27 4.23 0.31 -4.39
N ALA A 28 4.64 0.10 -3.13
CA ALA A 28 4.77 -1.24 -2.56
C ALA A 28 3.43 -2.01 -2.62
N MET A 29 2.31 -1.36 -2.33
CA MET A 29 0.98 -1.95 -2.47
C MET A 29 0.65 -2.29 -3.93
N LEU A 30 0.87 -1.36 -4.87
CA LEU A 30 0.62 -1.61 -6.31
C LEU A 30 1.47 -2.77 -6.81
N MET A 31 2.78 -2.76 -6.54
CA MET A 31 3.71 -3.82 -6.94
C MET A 31 3.35 -5.18 -6.33
N SER A 32 2.75 -5.17 -5.13
CA SER A 32 2.30 -6.35 -4.42
C SER A 32 0.91 -6.85 -4.84
N GLY A 33 0.28 -6.23 -5.85
CA GLY A 33 -1.02 -6.69 -6.36
C GLY A 33 -2.24 -5.99 -5.79
N ALA A 34 -2.09 -4.91 -5.00
CA ALA A 34 -3.24 -4.21 -4.43
C ALA A 34 -4.17 -3.63 -5.50
N GLU A 35 -5.47 -3.64 -5.18
CA GLU A 35 -6.47 -2.91 -5.94
C GLU A 35 -6.20 -1.42 -5.90
N VAL A 36 -6.38 -0.78 -7.05
CA VAL A 36 -6.13 0.65 -7.28
C VAL A 36 -6.84 1.53 -6.25
N SER A 37 -8.13 1.30 -6.02
CA SER A 37 -8.91 2.06 -5.04
C SER A 37 -8.35 1.93 -3.61
N ARG A 38 -7.84 0.74 -3.24
CA ARG A 38 -7.22 0.54 -1.92
C ARG A 38 -5.89 1.25 -1.78
N VAL A 39 -5.14 1.38 -2.87
CA VAL A 39 -3.90 2.15 -2.91
C VAL A 39 -4.23 3.63 -2.72
N GLU A 40 -5.20 4.15 -3.48
CA GLU A 40 -5.67 5.54 -3.38
C GLU A 40 -6.15 5.87 -1.96
N ASP A 41 -7.07 5.07 -1.41
CA ASP A 41 -7.59 5.24 -0.05
C ASP A 41 -6.48 5.21 1.01
N THR A 42 -5.50 4.31 0.85
CA THR A 42 -4.39 4.17 1.79
C THR A 42 -3.47 5.39 1.74
N MET A 43 -3.15 5.87 0.54
CA MET A 43 -2.29 7.04 0.36
C MET A 43 -2.97 8.31 0.89
N VAL A 44 -4.26 8.52 0.60
CA VAL A 44 -5.04 9.63 1.16
C VAL A 44 -5.08 9.57 2.68
N ARG A 45 -5.30 8.38 3.26
CA ARG A 45 -5.32 8.17 4.71
C ARG A 45 -3.97 8.50 5.37
N LEU A 46 -2.85 8.06 4.79
CA LEU A 46 -1.52 8.34 5.30
C LEU A 46 -1.16 9.83 5.17
N ALA A 47 -1.42 10.43 4.02
CA ALA A 47 -1.19 11.86 3.79
C ALA A 47 -1.94 12.73 4.81
N ARG A 48 -3.22 12.42 5.08
CA ARG A 48 -4.00 13.07 6.14
C ARG A 48 -3.37 12.92 7.51
N ALA A 49 -2.90 11.73 7.86
CA ALA A 49 -2.28 11.47 9.17
C ALA A 49 -1.03 12.35 9.39
N TYR A 50 -0.28 12.61 8.32
CA TYR A 50 0.89 13.49 8.32
C TYR A 50 0.58 14.96 7.98
N ARG A 51 -0.70 15.36 7.94
CA ARG A 51 -1.16 16.73 7.65
C ARG A 51 -0.75 17.25 6.27
N ILE A 52 -0.59 16.34 5.32
CA ILE A 52 -0.44 16.65 3.90
C ILE A 52 -1.85 16.69 3.29
N GLU A 53 -2.52 17.82 3.46
CA GLU A 53 -3.82 18.08 2.84
C GLU A 53 -3.85 19.48 2.23
N PRO A 54 -4.52 19.65 1.07
CA PRO A 54 -5.22 18.62 0.28
C PRO A 54 -4.26 17.68 -0.47
N VAL A 55 -4.75 16.49 -0.81
CA VAL A 55 -4.05 15.51 -1.67
C VAL A 55 -5.06 14.79 -2.55
N ASP A 56 -4.74 14.65 -3.83
CA ASP A 56 -5.51 13.85 -4.80
C ASP A 56 -4.64 12.69 -5.27
N VAL A 57 -5.18 11.47 -5.20
CA VAL A 57 -4.46 10.25 -5.58
C VAL A 57 -5.27 9.52 -6.63
N VAL A 58 -4.64 9.24 -7.76
CA VAL A 58 -5.21 8.41 -8.83
C VAL A 58 -4.17 7.38 -9.25
N ALA A 59 -4.52 6.11 -9.15
CA ALA A 59 -3.78 5.00 -9.71
C ALA A 59 -4.59 4.36 -10.84
N ILE A 60 -3.94 3.76 -11.85
CA ILE A 60 -4.64 3.20 -13.02
C ILE A 60 -4.28 1.72 -13.16
N PRO A 61 -5.28 0.82 -13.28
CA PRO A 61 -5.04 -0.61 -13.32
C PRO A 61 -4.46 -1.03 -14.68
N THR A 62 -3.63 -2.06 -14.60
CA THR A 62 -2.71 -2.44 -15.65
C THR A 62 -3.33 -3.53 -16.56
N ALA A 63 -4.51 -3.31 -17.12
CA ALA A 63 -5.15 -4.25 -18.04
C ALA A 63 -5.64 -3.55 -19.32
N LEU A 64 -5.41 -4.20 -20.47
CA LEU A 64 -5.71 -3.68 -21.80
C LEU A 64 -6.93 -4.40 -22.37
N PHE A 65 -7.95 -3.64 -22.76
CA PHE A 65 -9.12 -4.12 -23.49
C PHE A 65 -9.03 -3.58 -24.94
N VAL A 66 -9.19 -4.43 -25.95
CA VAL A 66 -9.08 -4.09 -27.38
C VAL A 66 -10.25 -4.74 -28.11
N ALA A 67 -10.95 -4.01 -28.97
CA ALA A 67 -11.99 -4.52 -29.86
C ALA A 67 -11.67 -4.13 -31.31
N GLY A 68 -11.86 -5.05 -32.26
CA GLY A 68 -11.57 -4.90 -33.68
C GLY A 68 -12.85 -4.81 -34.54
N PRO A 69 -12.77 -4.21 -35.76
CA PRO A 69 -13.92 -3.89 -36.60
C PRO A 69 -14.67 -5.13 -37.14
N ASP A 70 -13.98 -6.26 -37.21
CA ASP A 70 -14.50 -7.58 -37.56
C ASP A 70 -15.09 -8.34 -36.34
N GLY A 71 -15.37 -7.62 -35.24
CA GLY A 71 -16.07 -8.15 -34.07
C GLY A 71 -15.19 -8.93 -33.09
N ARG A 72 -13.88 -9.04 -33.34
CA ARG A 72 -12.93 -9.76 -32.48
C ARG A 72 -12.40 -8.85 -31.38
N SER A 73 -12.20 -9.37 -30.17
CA SER A 73 -11.59 -8.61 -29.07
C SER A 73 -10.33 -9.28 -28.51
N LEU A 74 -9.39 -8.46 -28.07
CA LEU A 74 -8.14 -8.86 -27.43
C LEU A 74 -8.08 -8.21 -26.06
N VAL A 75 -7.95 -9.04 -25.04
CA VAL A 75 -7.74 -8.57 -23.67
C VAL A 75 -6.35 -9.02 -23.23
N LYS A 76 -5.47 -8.05 -22.96
CA LYS A 76 -4.10 -8.34 -22.49
C LYS A 76 -3.85 -7.71 -21.12
N ARG A 77 -3.55 -8.57 -20.17
CA ARG A 77 -3.22 -8.16 -18.81
C ARG A 77 -1.74 -7.79 -18.72
N ILE A 78 -1.41 -6.66 -18.12
CA ILE A 78 -0.04 -6.31 -17.68
C ILE A 78 0.19 -7.06 -16.35
N ARG A 79 1.22 -7.92 -16.26
CA ARG A 79 1.25 -9.01 -15.25
C ARG A 79 2.36 -9.05 -14.21
N HIS A 80 3.51 -8.38 -14.35
CA HIS A 80 4.50 -8.47 -13.26
C HIS A 80 4.19 -7.50 -12.11
N ARG A 81 3.23 -7.94 -11.29
CA ARG A 81 3.14 -7.65 -9.86
C ARG A 81 3.40 -8.99 -9.18
N SER A 82 4.47 -9.14 -8.42
CA SER A 82 4.54 -10.30 -7.53
C SER A 82 3.40 -10.13 -6.55
N VAL A 83 2.38 -10.99 -6.59
CA VAL A 83 1.27 -10.86 -5.67
C VAL A 83 1.79 -11.24 -4.28
N ASN A 84 1.91 -10.23 -3.42
CA ASN A 84 2.30 -10.40 -2.03
C ASN A 84 1.23 -9.77 -1.15
N LEU A 85 0.16 -10.52 -0.90
CA LEU A 85 -0.98 -10.04 -0.12
C LEU A 85 -0.60 -9.77 1.35
N ALA A 86 0.47 -10.41 1.86
CA ALA A 86 0.98 -10.10 3.19
C ALA A 86 1.49 -8.65 3.25
N VAL A 87 2.28 -8.22 2.25
CA VAL A 87 2.72 -6.82 2.12
C VAL A 87 1.52 -5.88 2.03
N VAL A 88 0.51 -6.21 1.22
CA VAL A 88 -0.70 -5.39 1.09
C VAL A 88 -1.45 -5.27 2.43
N ALA A 89 -1.59 -6.37 3.17
CA ALA A 89 -2.29 -6.39 4.46
C ALA A 89 -1.53 -5.60 5.54
N GLU A 90 -0.21 -5.79 5.64
CA GLU A 90 0.67 -5.09 6.57
C GLU A 90 0.63 -3.58 6.34
N ILE A 91 0.82 -3.12 5.09
CA ILE A 91 0.80 -1.68 4.77
C ILE A 91 -0.59 -1.09 5.06
N ASN A 92 -1.66 -1.82 4.75
CA ASN A 92 -3.02 -1.35 5.04
C ASN A 92 -3.27 -1.26 6.56
N GLN A 93 -2.81 -2.23 7.34
CA GLN A 93 -2.91 -2.19 8.81
C GLN A 93 -2.07 -1.06 9.41
N LEU A 94 -0.83 -0.91 8.94
CA LEU A 94 0.06 0.19 9.29
C LEU A 94 -0.61 1.54 9.03
N SER A 95 -1.19 1.74 7.85
CA SER A 95 -1.89 3.00 7.52
C SER A 95 -3.08 3.30 8.41
N ARG A 96 -3.80 2.29 8.90
CA ARG A 96 -4.92 2.46 9.84
C ARG A 96 -4.42 2.80 11.24
N ASN A 97 -3.33 2.17 11.68
CA ASN A 97 -2.70 2.47 12.95
C ASN A 97 -2.19 3.91 12.97
N VAL A 98 -1.44 4.32 11.93
CA VAL A 98 -0.92 5.68 11.74
C VAL A 98 -2.06 6.71 11.69
N ALA A 99 -3.18 6.39 11.03
CA ALA A 99 -4.33 7.30 10.99
C ALA A 99 -5.02 7.50 12.35
N LYS A 100 -5.01 6.49 13.24
CA LYS A 100 -5.59 6.59 14.58
C LYS A 100 -4.61 7.24 15.56
N ASN A 101 -3.39 6.71 15.59
CA ASN A 101 -2.27 7.10 16.43
C ASN A 101 -1.07 7.33 15.52
N PRO A 102 -0.89 8.57 15.01
CA PRO A 102 0.26 8.90 14.19
C PRO A 102 1.56 8.60 14.93
N ILE A 103 2.56 8.11 14.20
CA ILE A 103 3.91 7.84 14.67
C ILE A 103 4.90 8.75 13.95
N PRO A 104 6.13 8.95 14.47
CA PRO A 104 7.16 9.73 13.79
C PRO A 104 7.42 9.17 12.38
N LEU A 105 7.78 10.04 11.43
CA LEU A 105 7.93 9.65 10.03
C LEU A 105 9.01 8.57 9.84
N ASP A 106 10.10 8.66 10.59
CA ASP A 106 11.20 7.67 10.51
C ASP A 106 10.76 6.31 11.02
N GLU A 107 9.94 6.26 12.06
CA GLU A 107 9.35 5.01 12.57
C GLU A 107 8.39 4.40 11.53
N PHE A 108 7.60 5.23 10.84
CA PHE A 108 6.75 4.76 9.75
C PHE A 108 7.55 4.18 8.59
N ARG A 109 8.65 4.84 8.18
CA ARG A 109 9.56 4.32 7.14
C ARG A 109 10.15 2.98 7.55
N GLU A 110 10.58 2.83 8.80
CA GLU A 110 11.10 1.57 9.30
C GLU A 110 10.05 0.45 9.28
N GLN A 111 8.84 0.73 9.77
CA GLN A 111 7.74 -0.23 9.74
C GLN A 111 7.32 -0.59 8.30
N LEU A 112 7.35 0.38 7.38
CA LEU A 112 7.07 0.18 5.97
C LEU A 112 8.12 -0.74 5.31
N GLU A 113 9.41 -0.54 5.58
CA GLU A 113 10.46 -1.43 5.08
C GLU A 113 10.29 -2.87 5.62
N ARG A 114 9.98 -3.03 6.91
CA ARG A 114 9.67 -4.35 7.47
C ARG A 114 8.44 -4.99 6.81
N ALA A 115 7.41 -4.19 6.52
CA ALA A 115 6.22 -4.67 5.81
C ALA A 115 6.56 -5.16 4.40
N LYS A 116 7.43 -4.46 3.67
CA LYS A 116 7.90 -4.83 2.31
C LYS A 116 8.68 -6.15 2.28
N HIS A 117 9.40 -6.48 3.37
CA HIS A 117 10.25 -7.66 3.46
C HIS A 117 9.58 -8.89 4.09
N HIS A 118 8.26 -8.89 4.30
CA HIS A 118 7.55 -10.09 4.74
C HIS A 118 7.70 -11.22 3.70
N ALA A 119 8.49 -12.23 4.09
CA ALA A 119 8.79 -13.39 3.27
C ALA A 119 7.53 -14.23 3.07
N VAL A 120 7.20 -14.49 1.80
CA VAL A 120 6.32 -15.60 1.45
C VAL A 120 7.06 -16.87 1.86
N TYR A 121 6.57 -17.58 2.87
CA TYR A 121 7.15 -18.88 3.25
C TYR A 121 7.28 -19.74 1.99
N ALA A 122 8.46 -20.35 1.80
CA ALA A 122 8.69 -21.19 0.66
C ALA A 122 7.65 -22.34 0.66
N PRO A 123 7.02 -22.69 -0.49
CA PRO A 123 5.94 -23.67 -0.52
C PRO A 123 6.29 -25.02 0.13
N TRP A 124 7.58 -25.40 0.10
CA TRP A 124 8.09 -26.62 0.71
C TRP A 124 8.09 -26.59 2.24
N LEU A 125 8.25 -25.42 2.87
CA LEU A 125 8.19 -25.28 4.33
C LEU A 125 6.77 -25.53 4.86
N THR A 126 5.73 -25.09 4.14
CA THR A 126 4.33 -25.38 4.50
C THR A 126 4.03 -26.88 4.47
N ILE A 127 4.62 -27.62 3.52
CA ILE A 127 4.45 -29.07 3.41
C ILE A 127 5.10 -29.81 4.59
N LEU A 128 6.27 -29.34 5.04
CA LEU A 128 6.97 -29.96 6.19
C LEU A 128 6.20 -29.80 7.51
N PHE A 129 5.48 -28.70 7.71
CA PHE A 129 4.64 -28.53 8.90
C PHE A 129 3.29 -29.26 8.79
N ALA A 130 2.78 -29.51 7.58
CA ALA A 130 1.55 -30.26 7.37
C ALA A 130 1.71 -31.78 7.54
N ALA A 131 2.93 -32.31 7.47
CA ALA A 131 3.23 -33.74 7.64
C ALA A 131 3.54 -34.16 9.09
N GLY A 132 3.48 -33.22 10.05
CA GLY A 132 3.79 -33.46 11.47
C GLY A 132 2.60 -33.30 12.43
N ALA A 133 1.37 -33.27 11.92
CA ALA A 133 0.12 -33.18 12.70
C ALA A 133 -0.76 -34.41 12.48
#